data_AF-A0A2E3GA12-F1
#
_entry.id   AF-A0A2E3GA12-F1
#
_cell.length_a   1.000
_cell.length_b   1.000
_cell.length_c   1.000
_cell.angle_alpha   90.00
_cell.angle_beta   90.00
_cell.angle_gamma   90.00
#
_symmetry.space_group_name_H-M   'P 1'
#
loop_
_entity.id
_entity.type
_entity.pdbx_description
1 polymer ?
#
loop_
_entity_poly.entity_id
_entity_poly.type
_entity_poly.pdbx_seq_one_letter_code
_entity_poly.pdbx_strand_id
1 'polypeptide(L)'
;MNWFTIALIGAISIAIHQFSITKLIKLGLPMHYVNAIIYTIAALILILIYKLTVQSQVELKSYHIIWLVIGVISIIGVIIATLEALNRAVNPGYVGAILSISAVILTILSIIFLKSPITLLKGIGITLALSGAILLGL
;
A
#
# COMPACT_ATOMS: atom_id res chain seq x y z
N MET A 1 -12.87 6.12 -16.30
CA MET A 1 -11.53 5.48 -16.29
C MET A 1 -11.67 4.03 -15.90
N ASN A 2 -10.88 3.13 -16.49
CA ASN A 2 -10.84 1.72 -16.07
C ASN A 2 -10.07 1.59 -14.73
N TRP A 3 -10.37 0.55 -13.94
CA TRP A 3 -9.68 0.23 -12.69
C TRP A 3 -8.17 0.14 -12.87
N PHE A 4 -7.72 -0.36 -14.03
CA PHE A 4 -6.30 -0.46 -14.37
C PHE A 4 -5.61 0.91 -14.39
N THR A 5 -6.23 1.91 -15.03
CA THR A 5 -5.68 3.27 -15.11
C THR A 5 -5.62 3.92 -13.72
N ILE A 6 -6.63 3.68 -12.87
CA ILE A 6 -6.67 4.19 -11.49
C ILE A 6 -5.55 3.53 -10.67
N ALA A 7 -5.35 2.22 -10.81
CA ALA A 7 -4.27 1.49 -10.14
C ALA A 7 -2.88 1.98 -10.60
N LEU A 8 -2.72 2.33 -11.87
CA LEU A 8 -1.47 2.89 -12.40
C LEU A 8 -1.14 4.25 -11.77
N ILE A 9 -2.14 5.14 -11.64
CA ILE A 9 -1.98 6.40 -10.91
C ILE A 9 -1.55 6.12 -9.47
N GLY A 10 -2.20 5.16 -8.80
CA GLY A 10 -1.84 4.73 -7.46
C GLY A 10 -0.38 4.24 -7.35
N ALA A 11 0.09 3.44 -8.31
CA ALA A 11 1.47 2.96 -8.34
C ALA A 11 2.49 4.11 -8.48
N ILE A 12 2.21 5.09 -9.35
CA ILE A 12 3.03 6.30 -9.49
C ILE A 12 3.04 7.11 -8.19
N SER A 13 1.87 7.30 -7.55
CA SER A 13 1.76 7.99 -6.27
C SER A 13 2.54 7.29 -5.15
N ILE A 14 2.51 5.96 -5.09
CA ILE A 14 3.30 5.17 -4.13
C ILE A 14 4.80 5.38 -4.36
N ALA A 15 5.26 5.36 -5.62
CA ALA A 15 6.66 5.58 -5.94
C ALA A 15 7.14 6.98 -5.51
N ILE A 16 6.36 8.03 -5.83
CA ILE A 16 6.65 9.40 -5.41
C ILE A 16 6.67 9.50 -3.88
N HIS A 17 5.69 8.90 -3.20
CA HIS A 17 5.60 8.90 -1.75
C HIS A 17 6.81 8.24 -1.08
N GLN A 18 7.17 7.03 -1.48
CA GLN A 18 8.33 6.30 -0.94
C GLN A 18 9.64 7.04 -1.20
N PHE A 19 9.82 7.58 -2.40
CA PHE A 19 10.99 8.40 -2.74
C PHE A 19 11.08 9.63 -1.84
N SER A 20 9.96 10.33 -1.64
CA SER A 20 9.88 11.56 -0.84
C SER A 20 10.20 11.29 0.63
N ILE A 21 9.62 10.24 1.22
CA ILE A 21 9.93 9.81 2.59
C ILE A 21 11.40 9.48 2.73
N THR A 22 11.93 8.65 1.82
CA THR A 22 13.35 8.25 1.85
C THR A 22 14.25 9.47 1.77
N LYS A 23 13.91 10.44 0.91
CA LYS A 23 14.66 11.69 0.79
C LYS A 23 14.61 12.52 2.08
N LEU A 24 13.45 12.66 2.72
CA LEU A 24 13.30 13.38 3.98
C LEU A 24 14.13 12.75 5.11
N ILE A 25 14.11 11.42 5.22
CA ILE A 25 14.91 10.67 6.20
C ILE A 25 16.41 10.88 5.93
N LYS A 26 16.84 10.75 4.66
CA LYS A 26 18.24 10.98 4.26
C LYS A 26 18.70 12.44 4.44
N LEU A 27 17.78 13.40 4.54
CA LEU A 27 18.07 14.80 4.89
C LEU A 27 18.21 15.02 6.41
N GLY A 28 18.10 13.97 7.22
CA GLY A 28 18.31 14.01 8.67
C GLY A 28 17.03 14.16 9.49
N LEU A 29 15.84 14.13 8.87
CA LEU A 29 14.60 14.18 9.64
C LEU A 29 14.34 12.85 10.35
N PRO A 30 13.94 12.87 11.64
CA PRO A 30 13.57 11.65 12.35
C PRO A 30 12.42 10.93 11.65
N MET A 31 12.57 9.63 11.40
CA MET A 31 11.57 8.80 10.72
C MET A 31 10.18 8.90 11.36
N HIS A 32 10.10 8.82 12.69
CA HIS A 32 8.83 8.91 13.42
C HIS A 32 8.14 10.27 13.23
N TYR A 33 8.92 11.34 13.07
CA TYR A 33 8.40 12.68 12.81
C TYR A 33 7.83 12.80 11.39
N VAL A 34 8.58 12.33 10.38
CA VAL A 34 8.12 12.28 8.98
C VAL A 34 6.82 11.49 8.88
N ASN A 35 6.76 10.34 9.55
CA ASN A 35 5.58 9.48 9.63
C ASN A 35 4.37 10.23 10.20
N ALA A 36 4.50 10.79 11.41
CA ALA A 36 3.40 11.47 12.09
C ALA A 36 2.80 12.58 11.20
N ILE A 37 3.64 13.42 10.60
CA ILE A 37 3.16 14.52 9.77
C ILE A 37 2.44 14.04 8.52
N ILE A 38 3.07 13.15 7.73
CA ILE A 38 2.54 12.75 6.43
C ILE A 38 1.19 12.03 6.60
N TYR A 39 1.10 11.07 7.52
CA TYR A 39 -0.12 10.30 7.69
C TYR A 39 -1.23 11.08 8.41
N THR A 40 -0.90 11.99 9.33
CA THR A 40 -1.91 12.87 9.94
C THR A 40 -2.49 13.83 8.91
N ILE A 41 -1.67 14.51 8.12
CA ILE A 41 -2.15 15.43 7.07
C ILE A 41 -3.01 14.67 6.05
N ALA A 42 -2.55 13.50 5.60
CA ALA A 42 -3.31 12.66 4.67
C ALA A 42 -4.68 12.26 5.25
N ALA A 43 -4.73 11.82 6.51
CA ALA A 43 -5.98 11.46 7.18
C ALA A 43 -6.95 12.64 7.27
N LEU A 44 -6.47 13.83 7.64
CA LEU A 44 -7.30 15.04 7.72
C LEU A 44 -7.86 15.44 6.35
N ILE A 45 -7.05 15.38 5.29
CA ILE A 45 -7.51 15.66 3.93
C ILE A 45 -8.58 14.66 3.49
N LEU A 46 -8.39 13.36 3.76
CA LEU A 46 -9.37 12.33 3.40
C LEU A 46 -10.69 12.49 4.18
N ILE A 47 -10.64 12.85 5.46
CA ILE A 47 -11.82 13.18 6.26
C ILE A 47 -12.55 14.39 5.68
N LEU A 48 -11.81 15.43 5.27
CA LEU A 48 -12.39 16.61 4.65
C LEU A 48 -13.07 16.25 3.32
N ILE A 49 -12.39 15.50 2.45
CA ILE A 49 -12.97 15.03 1.18
C ILE A 49 -14.25 14.24 1.44
N TYR A 50 -14.24 13.32 2.40
CA TYR A 50 -15.42 12.55 2.77
C TYR A 50 -16.59 13.47 3.17
N LYS A 51 -16.36 14.44 4.06
CA LYS A 51 -17.40 15.39 4.50
C LYS A 51 -17.95 16.25 3.38
N LEU A 52 -17.12 16.59 2.39
CA LEU A 52 -17.53 17.42 1.26
C LEU A 52 -18.25 16.64 0.16
N THR A 53 -17.99 15.33 0.04
CA THR A 53 -18.50 14.50 -1.06
C THR A 53 -19.64 13.59 -0.67
N VAL A 54 -19.68 13.12 0.58
CA VAL A 54 -20.67 12.18 1.07
C VAL A 54 -21.68 12.91 1.97
N GLN A 55 -22.91 13.02 1.48
CA GLN A 55 -24.01 13.65 2.21
C GLN A 55 -24.89 12.65 2.97
N SER A 56 -24.71 11.34 2.73
CA SER A 56 -25.47 10.28 3.37
C SER A 56 -24.85 9.82 4.69
N GLN A 57 -25.69 9.39 5.62
CA GLN A 57 -25.23 8.75 6.85
C GLN A 57 -24.78 7.31 6.55
N VAL A 58 -23.60 6.95 7.05
CA VAL A 58 -23.07 5.58 6.95
C VAL A 58 -23.65 4.75 8.10
N GLU A 59 -24.36 3.69 7.74
CA GLU A 59 -24.84 2.70 8.70
C GLU A 59 -23.71 1.69 9.01
N LEU A 60 -23.16 1.75 10.22
CA LEU A 60 -22.11 0.84 10.66
C LEU A 60 -22.72 -0.46 11.20
N LYS A 61 -22.55 -1.54 10.45
CA LYS A 61 -22.88 -2.91 10.88
C LYS A 61 -21.72 -3.54 11.65
N SER A 62 -22.03 -4.43 12.59
CA SER A 62 -21.02 -5.03 13.49
C SER A 62 -19.90 -5.76 12.75
N TYR A 63 -20.17 -6.41 11.62
CA TYR A 63 -19.13 -7.08 10.83
C TYR A 63 -18.17 -6.10 10.16
N HIS A 64 -18.57 -4.84 9.90
CA HIS A 64 -17.66 -3.81 9.41
C HIS A 64 -16.59 -3.48 10.46
N ILE A 65 -16.95 -3.48 11.75
CA ILE A 65 -16.04 -3.14 12.85
C ILE A 65 -14.83 -4.09 12.87
N ILE A 66 -15.07 -5.39 12.68
CA ILE A 66 -14.00 -6.39 12.68
C ILE A 66 -12.99 -6.11 11.56
N TRP A 67 -13.47 -5.84 10.35
CA TRP A 67 -12.61 -5.52 9.21
C TRP A 67 -11.89 -4.17 9.38
N LEU A 68 -12.53 -3.18 10.00
CA LEU A 68 -11.89 -1.91 10.35
C LEU A 68 -10.73 -2.14 11.33
N VAL A 69 -10.93 -2.95 12.37
CA VAL A 69 -9.87 -3.28 13.34
C VAL A 69 -8.70 -4.01 12.66
N ILE A 70 -8.98 -5.00 11.81
CA ILE A 70 -7.95 -5.70 11.04
C ILE A 70 -7.19 -4.71 10.13
N GLY A 71 -7.92 -3.80 9.47
CA GLY A 71 -7.33 -2.73 8.66
C GLY A 71 -6.39 -1.81 9.46
N VAL A 72 -6.79 -1.39 10.66
CA VAL A 72 -5.98 -0.53 11.54
C VAL A 72 -4.71 -1.24 12.02
N ILE A 73 -4.83 -2.49 12.48
CA ILE A 73 -3.68 -3.25 12.97
C ILE A 73 -2.69 -3.52 11.83
N SER A 74 -3.20 -3.94 10.67
CA SER A 74 -2.35 -4.25 9.51
C SER A 74 -1.65 -3.01 8.97
N ILE A 75 -2.31 -1.84 8.88
CA ILE A 75 -1.66 -0.63 8.36
C ILE A 75 -0.56 -0.12 9.30
N ILE A 76 -0.70 -0.27 10.62
CA ILE A 76 0.37 0.07 11.57
C ILE A 76 1.62 -0.78 11.28
N GLY A 77 1.44 -2.09 11.11
CA GLY A 77 2.54 -3.00 10.74
C GLY A 77 3.19 -2.62 9.42
N VAL A 78 2.39 -2.33 8.38
CA VAL A 78 2.88 -1.87 7.07
C VAL A 78 3.70 -0.59 7.19
N ILE A 79 3.21 0.40 7.93
CA ILE A 79 3.90 1.69 8.11
C ILE A 79 5.25 1.47 8.79
N ILE A 80 5.28 0.79 9.93
CA ILE A 80 6.53 0.57 10.69
C ILE A 80 7.55 -0.19 9.84
N ALA A 81 7.15 -1.32 9.26
CA ALA A 81 8.06 -2.16 8.47
C ALA A 81 8.55 -1.45 7.20
N THR A 82 7.67 -0.71 6.51
CA THR A 82 8.04 0.01 5.28
C THR A 82 9.02 1.14 5.58
N LEU A 83 8.77 1.93 6.61
CA LEU A 83 9.66 3.03 6.96
C LEU A 83 11.04 2.52 7.40
N GLU A 84 11.08 1.47 8.21
CA GLU A 84 12.33 0.85 8.62
C GLU A 84 13.11 0.30 7.40
N ALA A 85 12.42 -0.35 6.47
CA ALA A 85 13.02 -0.83 5.23
C ALA A 85 13.55 0.33 4.36
N LEU A 86 12.79 1.42 4.21
CA LEU A 86 13.22 2.60 3.43
C LEU A 86 14.44 3.30 4.04
N ASN A 87 14.57 3.28 5.36
CA ASN A 87 15.74 3.85 6.04
C ASN A 87 16.99 2.98 5.89
N ARG A 88 16.83 1.64 5.88
CA ARG A 88 17.95 0.70 5.75
C ARG A 88 18.38 0.47 4.30
N ALA A 89 17.47 0.55 3.34
CA ALA A 89 17.76 0.22 1.95
C ALA A 89 18.62 1.29 1.27
N VAL A 90 19.59 0.85 0.48
CA VAL A 90 20.41 1.74 -0.37
C VAL A 90 19.51 2.47 -1.38
N ASN A 91 18.56 1.72 -1.96
CA ASN A 91 17.61 2.20 -2.95
C ASN A 91 16.15 1.91 -2.51
N PRO A 92 15.28 2.92 -2.40
CA PRO A 92 13.88 2.70 -2.02
C PRO A 92 13.09 1.87 -3.04
N GLY A 93 13.56 1.79 -4.30
CA GLY A 93 13.00 0.91 -5.32
C GLY A 93 13.07 -0.57 -4.95
N TYR A 94 14.10 -1.01 -4.21
CA TYR A 94 14.22 -2.40 -3.74
C TYR A 94 13.16 -2.73 -2.68
N VAL A 95 12.86 -1.76 -1.80
CA VAL A 95 11.76 -1.86 -0.84
C VAL A 95 10.42 -1.95 -1.57
N GLY A 96 10.20 -1.07 -2.56
CA GLY A 96 9.01 -1.11 -3.41
C GLY A 96 8.83 -2.44 -4.14
N ALA A 97 9.92 -3.03 -4.64
CA ALA A 97 9.92 -4.33 -5.29
C ALA A 97 9.46 -5.43 -4.33
N ILE A 98 10.04 -5.53 -3.14
CA ILE A 98 9.61 -6.51 -2.14
C ILE A 98 8.15 -6.29 -1.71
N LEU A 99 7.72 -5.03 -1.49
CA LEU A 99 6.34 -4.74 -1.14
C LEU A 99 5.34 -5.11 -2.25
N SER A 100 5.77 -5.15 -3.51
CA SER A 100 4.93 -5.59 -4.63
C SER A 100 4.53 -7.07 -4.55
N ILE A 101 5.21 -7.89 -3.74
CA ILE A 101 4.81 -9.27 -3.43
C ILE A 101 3.42 -9.32 -2.79
N SER A 102 3.01 -8.25 -2.09
CA SER A 102 1.63 -8.15 -1.57
C SER A 102 0.56 -8.29 -2.65
N ALA A 103 0.84 -7.86 -3.89
CA ALA A 103 -0.09 -8.05 -5.02
C ALA A 103 -0.22 -9.54 -5.40
N VAL A 104 0.86 -10.31 -5.31
CA VAL A 104 0.85 -11.76 -5.52
C VAL A 104 0.02 -12.46 -4.44
N ILE A 105 0.29 -12.13 -3.17
CA ILE A 105 -0.46 -12.67 -2.03
C ILE A 105 -1.94 -12.33 -2.15
N LEU A 106 -2.28 -11.07 -2.44
CA LEU A 106 -3.66 -10.62 -2.60
C LEU A 106 -4.35 -11.31 -3.78
N THR A 107 -3.63 -11.55 -4.88
CA THR A 107 -4.17 -12.28 -6.04
C THR A 107 -4.52 -13.72 -5.66
N ILE A 108 -3.65 -14.41 -4.92
CA ILE A 108 -3.90 -15.76 -4.42
C ILE A 108 -5.12 -15.76 -3.49
N LEU A 109 -5.17 -14.85 -2.51
CA LEU A 109 -6.32 -14.72 -1.61
C LEU A 109 -7.62 -14.42 -2.37
N SER A 110 -7.56 -13.60 -3.42
CA SER A 110 -8.72 -13.28 -4.25
C SER A 110 -9.24 -14.48 -5.04
N ILE A 111 -8.35 -15.37 -5.49
CA ILE A 111 -8.75 -16.62 -6.16
C ILE A 111 -9.46 -17.53 -5.15
N ILE A 112 -8.92 -17.68 -3.94
CA ILE A 112 -9.44 -18.59 -2.92
C ILE A 112 -10.75 -18.07 -2.32
N PHE A 113 -10.76 -16.83 -1.83
CA PHE A 113 -11.86 -16.28 -1.03
C PHE A 113 -12.89 -15.52 -1.86
N LEU A 114 -12.48 -14.88 -2.97
CA LEU A 114 -13.38 -14.12 -3.84
C LEU A 114 -13.76 -14.89 -5.11
N LYS A 115 -13.26 -16.12 -5.28
CA LYS A 115 -13.53 -16.98 -6.45
C LYS A 115 -13.22 -16.29 -7.79
N SER A 116 -12.19 -15.46 -7.80
CA SER A 116 -11.80 -14.70 -8.98
C SER A 116 -11.25 -15.63 -10.08
N PRO A 117 -11.64 -15.45 -11.36
CA PRO A 117 -11.16 -16.30 -12.44
C PRO A 117 -9.68 -16.05 -12.74
N ILE A 118 -8.91 -17.13 -12.82
CA ILE A 118 -7.50 -17.13 -13.23
C ILE A 118 -7.33 -17.78 -14.60
N THR A 119 -6.57 -17.12 -15.46
CA THR A 119 -6.11 -17.68 -16.74
C THR A 119 -4.66 -18.12 -16.61
N LEU A 120 -4.23 -19.06 -17.47
CA LEU A 120 -2.83 -19.52 -17.49
C LEU A 120 -1.83 -18.36 -17.62
N LEU A 121 -2.14 -17.37 -18.48
CA LEU A 121 -1.32 -16.18 -18.67
C LEU A 121 -1.16 -15.37 -17.38
N LYS A 122 -2.23 -15.21 -16.58
CA LYS A 122 -2.15 -14.54 -15.27
C LYS A 122 -1.31 -15.34 -14.28
N GLY A 123 -1.39 -16.68 -14.32
CA GLY A 123 -0.53 -17.55 -13.50
C GLY A 123 0.96 -17.37 -13.80
N ILE A 124 1.32 -17.30 -15.08
CA ILE A 124 2.70 -16.98 -15.51
C ILE A 124 3.09 -15.59 -15.02
N GLY A 125 2.22 -14.60 -15.19
CA GLY A 125 2.44 -13.23 -14.72
C GLY A 125 2.71 -13.14 -13.21
N ILE A 126 1.95 -13.88 -12.39
CA ILE A 126 2.17 -13.97 -10.93
C ILE A 126 3.57 -14.51 -10.63
N THR A 127 3.96 -15.58 -11.31
CA THR A 127 5.27 -16.23 -11.10
C THR A 127 6.42 -15.31 -11.48
N LEU A 128 6.35 -14.66 -12.64
CA LEU A 128 7.36 -13.71 -13.10
C LEU A 128 7.44 -12.47 -12.21
N ALA A 129 6.29 -11.95 -11.76
CA ALA A 129 6.25 -10.81 -10.85
C ALA A 129 6.91 -11.14 -9.50
N LEU A 130 6.63 -12.32 -8.94
CA LEU A 130 7.24 -12.78 -7.70
C LEU A 130 8.76 -12.92 -7.83
N SER A 131 9.22 -13.63 -8.87
CA SER A 131 10.65 -13.82 -9.12
C SER A 131 11.36 -12.48 -9.36
N GLY A 132 10.77 -11.58 -10.16
CA GLY A 132 11.33 -10.25 -10.42
C GLY A 132 11.41 -9.39 -9.16
N ALA A 133 10.38 -9.41 -8.32
CA ALA A 133 10.37 -8.70 -7.04
C ALA A 133 11.48 -9.18 -6.10
N ILE A 134 11.67 -10.50 -5.98
CA ILE A 134 12.72 -11.10 -5.15
C ILE A 134 14.10 -10.75 -5.69
N LEU A 135 14.34 -10.95 -6.99
CA LEU A 135 15.64 -10.69 -7.62
C LEU A 135 16.06 -9.22 -7.51
N LEU A 136 15.10 -8.29 -7.59
CA LEU A 136 15.38 -6.85 -7.45
C LEU A 136 15.58 -6.44 -5.98
N GLY A 137 15.04 -7.20 -5.03
CA GLY A 137 15.11 -6.90 -3.60
C GLY A 137 16.29 -7.53 -2.85
N LEU A 138 16.97 -8.51 -3.46
CA LEU A 138 18.23 -9.10 -2.98
C LEU A 138 19.42 -8.20 -3.31
#